data_AF-A0A090ECA4-F1
#
_entry.id   AF-A0A090ECA4-F1
#
_cell.length_a   1.000
_cell.length_b   1.000
_cell.length_c   1.000
_cell.angle_alpha   90.00
_cell.angle_beta   90.00
_cell.angle_gamma   90.00
#
_symmetry.space_group_name_H-M   'P 1'
#
loop_
_entity.id
_entity.type
_entity.pdbx_description
1 polymer ?
#
loop_
_entity_poly.entity_id
_entity_poly.type
_entity_poly.pdbx_seq_one_letter_code
_entity_poly.pdbx_strand_id
1 'polypeptide(L)'
;MQQATYRYLHDFFSTLEYSPSGSASRALTEHALAGQLDHYRRLVSSIFSNAAKQKIRRISDSRSMLQVCMSYVNSIFEKNPLSISGIEGEFVLSGVIPVISSPPGDTFPKEVEESFTDDLNFCFPAALFFELSRAGVKPNNGNPLPPELDRESASYAAWRAIDSSSDDPSSFVAARNNIIEKQAKELADKIDEALADINKRTTEHAGSLDTHLRTLSERTDTALKSTEDAIVRAASFESQILDLTKKADGLDAAIDAKTADADDKISGFLASAKARSTYENLKIHWVNRSRTARSAMFASWIFLGILLILIPCFAVYENESIVALITRIANAANITLPTDAGPIALTIATFSRLIIVTIPLALYFWLIRLVVRFNMRSMLLMDDANVRATIIETYYKMIEERAATIEDRALILTALCRPPPGHGGDSVDPPNFTELVDKAMGK
;
A
#
# COMPACT_ATOMS: atom_id res chain seq x y z
N MET A 1 -2.59 -31.80 -57.85
CA MET A 1 -1.63 -32.45 -58.79
C MET A 1 -0.92 -31.41 -59.66
N GLN A 2 0.41 -31.44 -59.68
CA GLN A 2 1.26 -30.67 -60.59
C GLN A 2 1.23 -31.23 -62.01
N GLN A 3 1.56 -30.37 -62.98
CA GLN A 3 1.53 -30.70 -64.41
C GLN A 3 2.47 -31.85 -64.79
N ALA A 4 3.66 -31.94 -64.16
CA ALA A 4 4.61 -33.01 -64.42
C ALA A 4 4.08 -34.38 -63.98
N THR A 5 3.50 -34.46 -62.78
CA THR A 5 2.84 -35.65 -62.24
C THR A 5 1.66 -36.06 -63.10
N TYR A 6 0.84 -35.09 -63.53
CA TYR A 6 -0.27 -35.33 -64.45
C TYR A 6 0.21 -35.96 -65.76
N ARG A 7 1.19 -35.35 -66.45
CA ARG A 7 1.69 -35.85 -67.74
C ARG A 7 2.21 -37.26 -67.64
N TYR A 8 3.01 -37.54 -66.61
CA TYR A 8 3.53 -38.88 -66.38
C TYR A 8 2.41 -39.91 -66.14
N LEU A 9 1.45 -39.62 -65.26
CA LEU A 9 0.33 -40.53 -65.01
C LEU A 9 -0.56 -40.67 -66.25
N HIS A 10 -0.74 -39.60 -67.00
CA HIS A 10 -1.52 -39.62 -68.23
C HIS A 10 -0.88 -40.51 -69.29
N ASP A 11 0.43 -40.33 -69.54
CA ASP A 11 1.19 -41.15 -70.47
C ASP A 11 1.19 -42.62 -70.01
N PHE A 12 1.39 -42.85 -68.71
CA PHE A 12 1.33 -44.19 -68.11
C PHE A 12 -0.02 -44.88 -68.34
N PHE A 13 -1.13 -44.14 -68.17
CA PHE A 13 -2.47 -44.68 -68.39
C PHE A 13 -2.97 -44.58 -69.84
N SER A 14 -2.20 -44.01 -70.76
CA SER A 14 -2.59 -43.90 -72.18
C SER A 14 -2.40 -45.21 -72.95
N THR A 15 -1.56 -46.13 -72.45
CA THR A 15 -1.18 -47.36 -73.15
C THR A 15 -2.20 -48.48 -72.90
N LEU A 16 -3.29 -48.48 -73.68
CA LEU A 16 -4.38 -49.47 -73.58
C LEU A 16 -4.09 -50.79 -74.33
N GLU A 17 -3.01 -50.83 -75.11
CA GLU A 17 -2.68 -51.94 -76.00
C GLU A 17 -1.24 -52.41 -75.75
N TYR A 18 -1.07 -53.73 -75.71
CA TYR A 18 0.24 -54.38 -75.71
C TYR A 18 0.33 -55.32 -76.91
N SER A 19 1.15 -54.96 -77.90
CA SER A 19 1.45 -55.78 -79.08
C SER A 19 2.94 -56.17 -79.08
N PRO A 20 3.31 -57.32 -78.48
CA PRO A 20 4.67 -57.82 -78.63
C PRO A 20 4.87 -58.31 -80.06
N SER A 21 5.79 -57.68 -80.80
CA SER A 21 6.13 -58.10 -82.16
C SER A 21 6.92 -59.42 -82.18
N GLY A 22 6.73 -60.25 -83.21
CA GLY A 22 7.54 -61.44 -83.49
C GLY A 22 6.81 -62.79 -83.35
N SER A 23 7.50 -63.88 -83.69
CA SER A 23 6.88 -65.23 -83.75
C SER A 23 6.41 -65.78 -82.40
N ALA A 24 6.84 -65.18 -81.29
CA ALA A 24 6.41 -65.51 -79.94
C ALA A 24 5.28 -64.59 -79.40
N SER A 25 4.74 -63.68 -80.24
CA SER A 25 3.74 -62.68 -79.84
C SER A 25 2.59 -63.28 -79.05
N ARG A 26 1.97 -64.36 -79.56
CA ARG A 26 0.88 -65.06 -78.89
C ARG A 26 1.22 -65.52 -77.47
N ALA A 27 2.36 -66.21 -77.31
CA ALA A 27 2.76 -66.75 -76.01
C ALA A 27 3.08 -65.62 -75.02
N LEU A 28 3.65 -64.51 -75.50
CA LEU A 28 3.92 -63.32 -74.70
C LEU A 28 2.63 -62.59 -74.30
N THR A 29 1.65 -62.48 -75.21
CA THR A 29 0.35 -61.87 -74.96
C THR A 29 -0.49 -62.69 -73.99
N GLU A 30 -0.51 -64.02 -74.14
CA GLU A 30 -1.16 -64.96 -73.21
C GLU A 30 -0.49 -64.92 -71.82
N HIS A 31 0.84 -64.88 -71.76
CA HIS A 31 1.59 -64.71 -70.51
C HIS A 31 1.31 -63.36 -69.86
N ALA A 32 1.29 -62.27 -70.64
CA ALA A 32 0.99 -60.93 -70.15
C ALA A 32 -0.44 -60.88 -69.58
N LEU A 33 -1.42 -61.45 -70.29
CA LEU A 33 -2.81 -61.57 -69.84
C LEU A 33 -2.91 -62.28 -68.48
N ALA A 34 -2.26 -63.44 -68.34
CA ALA A 34 -2.27 -64.20 -67.09
C ALA A 34 -1.62 -63.45 -65.91
N GLY A 35 -0.63 -62.58 -66.19
CA GLY A 35 0.11 -61.82 -65.20
C GLY A 35 -0.47 -60.44 -64.85
N GLN A 36 -1.37 -59.87 -65.66
CA GLN A 36 -1.79 -58.46 -65.51
C GLN A 36 -2.36 -58.12 -64.12
N LEU A 37 -3.23 -58.98 -63.58
CA LEU A 37 -3.80 -58.75 -62.25
C LEU A 37 -2.70 -58.71 -61.17
N ASP A 38 -1.73 -59.62 -61.26
CA ASP A 38 -0.61 -59.65 -60.32
C ASP A 38 0.32 -58.44 -60.49
N HIS A 39 0.57 -58.01 -61.74
CA HIS A 39 1.36 -56.81 -62.02
C HIS A 39 0.73 -55.55 -61.41
N TYR A 40 -0.58 -55.37 -61.56
CA TYR A 40 -1.29 -54.25 -60.92
C TYR A 40 -1.26 -54.34 -59.40
N ARG A 41 -1.44 -55.53 -58.82
CA ARG A 41 -1.35 -55.74 -57.37
C ARG A 41 0.03 -55.37 -56.83
N ARG A 42 1.10 -55.77 -57.53
CA ARG A 42 2.48 -55.42 -57.17
C ARG A 42 2.75 -53.93 -57.34
N LEU A 43 2.29 -53.32 -58.44
CA LEU A 43 2.45 -51.90 -58.70
C LEU A 43 1.79 -51.07 -57.58
N VAL A 44 0.51 -51.30 -57.32
CA VAL A 44 -0.23 -50.62 -56.26
C VAL A 44 0.46 -50.85 -54.91
N SER A 45 0.81 -52.10 -54.57
CA SER A 45 1.51 -52.40 -53.32
C SER A 45 2.87 -51.68 -53.22
N SER A 46 3.62 -51.55 -54.31
CA SER A 46 4.93 -50.88 -54.32
C SER A 46 4.80 -49.38 -54.00
N ILE A 47 3.87 -48.68 -54.65
CA ILE A 47 3.58 -47.25 -54.43
C ILE A 47 3.23 -47.01 -52.96
N PHE A 48 2.29 -47.79 -52.41
CA PHE A 48 1.86 -47.64 -51.03
C PHE A 48 2.89 -48.12 -49.99
N SER A 49 3.76 -49.09 -50.33
CA SER A 49 4.83 -49.55 -49.44
C SER A 49 5.96 -48.54 -49.30
N ASN A 50 6.26 -47.79 -50.36
CA ASN A 50 7.27 -46.72 -50.32
C ASN A 50 6.76 -45.50 -49.54
N ALA A 51 5.47 -45.18 -49.66
CA ALA A 51 4.85 -44.16 -48.81
C ALA A 51 4.94 -44.46 -47.31
N ALA A 52 4.80 -45.73 -46.93
CA ALA A 52 4.99 -46.15 -45.53
C ALA A 52 6.45 -45.95 -45.05
N LYS A 53 7.44 -46.00 -45.96
CA LYS A 53 8.86 -45.73 -45.64
C LYS A 53 9.14 -44.23 -45.50
N GLN A 54 8.45 -43.37 -46.25
CA GLN A 54 8.69 -41.91 -46.26
C GLN A 54 8.24 -41.15 -44.99
N LYS A 55 7.96 -41.83 -43.86
CA LYS A 55 7.51 -41.22 -42.58
C LYS A 55 6.31 -40.25 -42.75
N ILE A 56 5.50 -40.45 -43.78
CA ILE A 56 4.30 -39.64 -44.01
C ILE A 56 3.33 -39.91 -42.86
N ARG A 57 2.89 -38.84 -42.19
CA ARG A 57 2.19 -38.82 -40.88
C ARG A 57 0.85 -39.56 -40.81
N ARG A 58 0.40 -40.26 -41.85
CA ARG A 58 -0.95 -40.86 -41.96
C ARG A 58 -0.92 -42.29 -42.48
N ILE A 59 -0.19 -43.18 -41.80
CA ILE A 59 -0.07 -44.61 -42.14
C ILE A 59 -1.45 -45.32 -42.16
N SER A 60 -2.43 -44.84 -41.36
CA SER A 60 -3.80 -45.37 -41.37
C SER A 60 -4.49 -45.19 -42.72
N ASP A 61 -4.26 -44.05 -43.37
CA ASP A 61 -4.98 -43.65 -44.58
C ASP A 61 -4.38 -44.32 -45.82
N SER A 62 -3.06 -44.58 -45.82
CA SER A 62 -2.41 -45.34 -46.88
C SER A 62 -2.87 -46.80 -46.93
N ARG A 63 -3.13 -47.44 -45.77
CA ARG A 63 -3.65 -48.82 -45.72
C ARG A 63 -5.08 -48.93 -46.22
N SER A 64 -5.95 -48.01 -45.83
CA SER A 64 -7.34 -47.98 -46.31
C SER A 64 -7.38 -47.67 -47.81
N MET A 65 -6.56 -46.72 -48.28
CA MET A 65 -6.43 -46.40 -49.71
C MET A 65 -5.88 -47.57 -50.53
N LEU A 66 -4.86 -48.28 -50.04
CA LEU A 66 -4.37 -49.51 -50.66
C LEU A 66 -5.49 -50.54 -50.80
N GLN A 67 -6.26 -50.78 -49.74
CA GLN A 67 -7.37 -51.73 -49.78
C GLN A 67 -8.46 -51.31 -50.77
N VAL A 68 -8.80 -50.03 -50.83
CA VAL A 68 -9.75 -49.48 -51.81
C VAL A 68 -9.22 -49.68 -53.23
N CYS A 69 -7.99 -49.28 -53.53
CA CYS A 69 -7.38 -49.46 -54.85
C CYS A 69 -7.34 -50.94 -55.27
N MET A 70 -6.93 -51.83 -54.36
CA MET A 70 -6.86 -53.27 -54.62
C MET A 70 -8.23 -53.88 -54.87
N SER A 71 -9.25 -53.48 -54.10
CA SER A 71 -10.63 -53.93 -54.32
C SER A 71 -11.16 -53.52 -55.69
N TYR A 72 -10.78 -52.33 -56.17
CA TYR A 72 -11.15 -51.87 -57.50
C TYR A 72 -10.43 -52.59 -58.61
N VAL A 73 -9.09 -52.69 -58.52
CA VAL A 73 -8.29 -53.47 -59.46
C VAL A 73 -8.91 -54.86 -59.63
N ASN A 74 -9.17 -55.56 -58.53
CA ASN A 74 -9.82 -56.87 -58.57
C ASN A 74 -11.20 -56.82 -59.26
N SER A 75 -12.06 -55.89 -58.87
CA SER A 75 -13.41 -55.76 -59.46
C SER A 75 -13.38 -55.44 -60.95
N ILE A 76 -12.37 -54.73 -61.46
CA ILE A 76 -12.31 -54.39 -62.88
C ILE A 76 -11.87 -55.61 -63.68
N PHE A 77 -10.85 -56.33 -63.22
CA PHE A 77 -10.41 -57.58 -63.88
C PHE A 77 -11.50 -58.66 -63.86
N GLU A 78 -12.39 -58.65 -62.86
CA GLU A 78 -13.58 -59.50 -62.84
C GLU A 78 -14.66 -59.07 -63.85
N LYS A 79 -14.93 -57.76 -63.97
CA LYS A 79 -16.04 -57.23 -64.79
C LYS A 79 -15.69 -56.97 -66.25
N ASN A 80 -14.43 -56.66 -66.54
CA ASN A 80 -13.93 -56.30 -67.86
C ASN A 80 -12.67 -57.14 -68.14
N PRO A 81 -12.83 -58.44 -68.44
CA PRO A 81 -11.68 -59.28 -68.76
C PRO A 81 -10.97 -58.70 -69.99
N LEU A 82 -9.65 -58.62 -69.90
CA LEU A 82 -8.81 -58.24 -71.03
C LEU A 82 -9.05 -59.22 -72.19
N SER A 83 -9.15 -58.70 -73.40
CA SER A 83 -9.35 -59.50 -74.60
C SER A 83 -8.05 -59.56 -75.41
N ILE A 84 -7.76 -60.76 -75.94
CA ILE A 84 -6.72 -60.93 -76.95
C ILE A 84 -7.40 -60.82 -78.31
N SER A 85 -6.96 -59.87 -79.12
CA SER A 85 -7.38 -59.73 -80.52
C SER A 85 -6.20 -60.06 -81.44
N GLY A 86 -6.47 -60.81 -82.51
CA GLY A 86 -5.49 -61.08 -83.56
C GLY A 86 -5.69 -60.09 -84.70
N ILE A 87 -4.73 -59.21 -84.94
CA ILE A 87 -4.74 -58.24 -86.04
C ILE A 87 -3.51 -58.53 -86.89
N GLU A 88 -3.70 -58.92 -88.15
CA GLU A 88 -2.62 -59.09 -89.14
C GLU A 88 -1.47 -60.05 -88.75
N GLY A 89 -1.75 -61.06 -87.90
CA GLY A 89 -0.76 -62.04 -87.45
C GLY A 89 -0.02 -61.66 -86.16
N GLU A 90 -0.29 -60.48 -85.62
CA GLU A 90 0.10 -60.07 -84.27
C GLU A 90 -1.05 -60.26 -83.27
N PHE A 91 -0.72 -60.62 -82.03
CA PHE A 91 -1.68 -60.78 -80.95
C PHE A 91 -1.59 -59.59 -80.02
N VAL A 92 -2.62 -58.75 -80.04
CA VAL A 92 -2.71 -57.54 -79.22
C VAL A 92 -3.56 -57.84 -77.99
N LEU A 93 -3.00 -57.55 -76.81
CA LEU A 93 -3.77 -57.50 -75.57
C LEU A 93 -4.38 -56.11 -75.46
N SER A 94 -5.70 -56.02 -75.56
CA SER A 94 -6.44 -54.77 -75.42
C SER A 94 -7.28 -54.79 -74.14
N GLY A 95 -7.22 -53.69 -73.39
CA GLY A 95 -7.92 -53.56 -72.13
C GLY A 95 -8.67 -52.26 -71.97
N VAL A 96 -9.71 -52.31 -71.13
CA VAL A 96 -10.36 -51.11 -70.57
C VAL A 96 -9.41 -50.39 -69.60
N ILE A 97 -8.49 -51.15 -69.00
CA ILE A 97 -7.40 -50.64 -68.16
C ILE A 97 -6.09 -50.74 -68.96
N PRO A 98 -5.16 -49.81 -68.76
CA PRO A 98 -3.84 -49.84 -69.38
C PRO A 98 -3.12 -51.17 -69.18
N VAL A 99 -2.42 -51.64 -70.21
CA VAL A 99 -1.74 -52.93 -70.15
C VAL A 99 -0.30 -52.71 -69.67
N ILE A 100 0.04 -53.32 -68.53
CA ILE A 100 1.39 -53.25 -67.98
C ILE A 100 2.27 -54.23 -68.75
N SER A 101 3.03 -53.70 -69.71
CA SER A 101 3.83 -54.46 -70.68
C SER A 101 5.06 -55.17 -70.09
N SER A 102 5.61 -54.66 -68.99
CA SER A 102 6.70 -55.27 -68.25
C SER A 102 6.29 -55.46 -66.79
N PRO A 103 6.54 -56.62 -66.16
CA PRO A 103 6.39 -56.72 -64.72
C PRO A 103 7.18 -55.56 -64.12
N PRO A 104 6.59 -54.74 -63.24
CA PRO A 104 7.37 -53.75 -62.55
C PRO A 104 8.51 -54.52 -61.89
N GLY A 105 9.76 -54.28 -62.31
CA GLY A 105 10.89 -54.62 -61.46
C GLY A 105 10.63 -53.98 -60.10
N ASP A 106 11.24 -54.48 -59.03
CA ASP A 106 10.97 -54.07 -57.65
C ASP A 106 11.10 -52.55 -57.36
N THR A 107 11.39 -51.73 -58.36
CA THR A 107 11.38 -50.28 -58.33
C THR A 107 10.47 -49.72 -59.43
N PHE A 108 9.35 -49.13 -59.03
CA PHE A 108 8.84 -47.92 -59.69
C PHE A 108 10.05 -47.01 -59.94
N PRO A 109 10.24 -46.40 -61.13
CA PRO A 109 11.51 -45.75 -61.45
C PRO A 109 11.87 -44.76 -60.34
N LYS A 110 13.01 -44.97 -59.65
CA LYS A 110 13.39 -44.12 -58.51
C LYS A 110 13.45 -42.63 -58.90
N GLU A 111 13.79 -42.38 -60.16
CA GLU A 111 13.81 -41.07 -60.82
C GLU A 111 12.43 -40.39 -60.81
N VAL A 112 11.36 -41.17 -60.93
CA VAL A 112 9.98 -40.71 -60.89
C VAL A 112 9.55 -40.44 -59.44
N GLU A 113 10.07 -41.19 -58.47
CA GLU A 113 9.78 -40.98 -57.05
C GLU A 113 10.49 -39.74 -56.46
N GLU A 114 11.72 -39.43 -56.90
CA GLU A 114 12.47 -38.25 -56.44
C GLU A 114 12.02 -36.93 -57.08
N SER A 115 11.42 -37.00 -58.27
CA SER A 115 11.05 -35.80 -59.06
C SER A 115 9.67 -35.25 -58.74
N PHE A 116 8.80 -36.02 -58.08
CA PHE A 116 7.45 -35.57 -57.76
C PHE A 116 7.37 -35.02 -56.34
N THR A 117 6.96 -33.76 -56.24
CA THR A 117 6.61 -33.15 -54.95
C THR A 117 5.16 -33.47 -54.52
N ASP A 118 4.37 -34.10 -55.39
CA ASP A 118 2.99 -34.49 -55.10
C ASP A 118 2.92 -35.84 -54.36
N ASP A 119 1.88 -36.01 -53.53
CA ASP A 119 1.62 -37.27 -52.85
C ASP A 119 1.04 -38.32 -53.82
N LEU A 120 1.94 -39.14 -54.38
CA LEU A 120 1.59 -40.22 -55.32
C LEU A 120 0.54 -41.19 -54.77
N ASN A 121 0.39 -41.31 -53.44
CA ASN A 121 -0.64 -42.16 -52.84
C ASN A 121 -2.06 -41.69 -53.13
N PHE A 122 -2.24 -40.42 -53.48
CA PHE A 122 -3.52 -39.87 -53.87
C PHE A 122 -3.57 -39.60 -55.38
N CYS A 123 -2.47 -39.12 -55.97
CA CYS A 123 -2.42 -38.81 -57.40
C CYS A 123 -2.55 -40.05 -58.30
N PHE A 124 -1.86 -41.15 -57.99
CA PHE A 124 -1.93 -42.37 -58.79
C PHE A 124 -3.33 -43.02 -58.72
N PRO A 125 -3.92 -43.23 -57.54
CA PRO A 125 -5.30 -43.72 -57.46
C PRO A 125 -6.29 -42.75 -58.11
N ALA A 126 -6.13 -41.44 -57.95
CA ALA A 126 -7.03 -40.45 -58.56
C ALA A 126 -7.05 -40.57 -60.08
N ALA A 127 -5.88 -40.64 -60.70
CA ALA A 127 -5.74 -40.82 -62.15
C ALA A 127 -6.32 -42.17 -62.60
N LEU A 128 -6.02 -43.25 -61.86
CA LEU A 128 -6.58 -44.58 -62.12
C LEU A 128 -8.12 -44.55 -62.05
N PHE A 129 -8.72 -44.00 -60.99
CA PHE A 129 -10.17 -43.88 -60.85
C PHE A 129 -10.79 -43.05 -61.95
N PHE A 130 -10.16 -41.93 -62.33
CA PHE A 130 -10.66 -41.10 -63.41
C PHE A 130 -10.71 -41.87 -64.73
N GLU A 131 -9.61 -42.50 -65.15
CA GLU A 131 -9.56 -43.23 -66.42
C GLU A 131 -10.51 -44.43 -66.43
N LEU A 132 -10.64 -45.13 -65.30
CA LEU A 132 -11.61 -46.22 -65.16
C LEU A 132 -13.06 -45.75 -65.21
N SER A 133 -13.36 -44.62 -64.56
CA SER A 133 -14.71 -44.04 -64.57
C SER A 133 -15.13 -43.60 -65.97
N ARG A 134 -14.19 -43.05 -66.75
CA ARG A 134 -14.37 -42.70 -68.15
C ARG A 134 -14.68 -43.94 -69.00
N ALA A 135 -14.08 -45.07 -68.66
CA ALA A 135 -14.33 -46.35 -69.31
C ALA A 135 -15.63 -47.05 -68.82
N GLY A 136 -16.46 -46.34 -68.04
CA GLY A 136 -17.76 -46.82 -67.57
C GLY A 136 -17.69 -47.70 -66.31
N VAL A 137 -16.50 -47.89 -65.72
CA VAL A 137 -16.34 -48.71 -64.53
C VAL A 137 -16.55 -47.87 -63.29
N LYS A 138 -17.68 -48.08 -62.62
CA LYS A 138 -17.99 -47.39 -61.36
C LYS A 138 -17.51 -48.16 -60.13
N PRO A 139 -17.11 -47.47 -59.06
CA PRO A 139 -17.02 -48.04 -57.70
C PRO A 139 -18.16 -49.00 -57.41
N ASN A 140 -17.87 -50.24 -57.02
CA ASN A 140 -18.94 -51.21 -56.72
C ASN A 140 -19.47 -51.10 -55.27
N ASN A 141 -18.93 -50.19 -54.45
CA ASN A 141 -19.10 -50.29 -52.99
C ASN A 141 -19.97 -49.22 -52.33
N GLY A 142 -20.56 -48.28 -53.06
CA GLY A 142 -21.46 -47.24 -52.48
C GLY A 142 -20.80 -46.28 -51.46
N ASN A 143 -19.57 -46.55 -51.03
CA ASN A 143 -18.80 -45.70 -50.15
C ASN A 143 -18.25 -44.52 -50.96
N PRO A 144 -18.41 -43.28 -50.47
CA PRO A 144 -17.80 -42.11 -51.10
C PRO A 144 -16.27 -42.26 -51.11
N LEU A 145 -15.64 -41.78 -52.18
CA LEU A 145 -14.18 -41.68 -52.24
C LEU A 145 -13.70 -40.74 -51.12
N PRO A 146 -12.53 -40.99 -50.51
CA PRO A 146 -11.91 -40.04 -49.59
C PRO A 146 -11.79 -38.66 -50.23
N PRO A 147 -12.01 -37.56 -49.49
CA PRO A 147 -12.05 -36.21 -50.06
C PRO A 147 -10.72 -35.78 -50.68
N GLU A 148 -9.59 -36.27 -50.18
CA GLU A 148 -8.27 -36.05 -50.79
C GLU A 148 -8.18 -36.70 -52.18
N LEU A 149 -8.74 -37.90 -52.33
CA LEU A 149 -8.77 -38.61 -53.60
C LEU A 149 -9.73 -37.93 -54.60
N ASP A 150 -10.87 -37.45 -54.12
CA ASP A 150 -11.83 -36.69 -54.94
C ASP A 150 -11.23 -35.35 -55.42
N ARG A 151 -10.46 -34.68 -54.55
CA ARG A 151 -9.72 -33.47 -54.93
C ARG A 151 -8.65 -33.75 -55.98
N GLU A 152 -7.86 -34.80 -55.82
CA GLU A 152 -6.84 -35.15 -56.81
C GLU A 152 -7.46 -35.69 -58.11
N SER A 153 -8.62 -36.35 -58.07
CA SER A 153 -9.33 -36.79 -59.28
C SER A 153 -9.89 -35.61 -60.07
N ALA A 154 -10.44 -34.60 -59.39
CA ALA A 154 -10.83 -33.33 -60.00
C ALA A 154 -9.62 -32.58 -60.59
N SER A 155 -8.47 -32.60 -59.89
CA SER A 155 -7.23 -32.02 -60.40
C SER A 155 -6.73 -32.73 -61.65
N TYR A 156 -6.77 -34.06 -61.70
CA TYR A 156 -6.40 -34.85 -62.88
C TYR A 156 -7.39 -34.60 -64.03
N ALA A 157 -8.69 -34.56 -63.76
CA ALA A 157 -9.73 -34.26 -64.73
C ALA A 157 -9.55 -32.88 -65.38
N ALA A 158 -9.20 -31.87 -64.58
CA ALA A 158 -8.94 -30.51 -65.07
C ALA A 158 -7.72 -30.47 -66.00
N TRP A 159 -6.62 -31.10 -65.61
CA TRP A 159 -5.45 -31.21 -66.48
C TRP A 159 -5.75 -31.98 -67.76
N ARG A 160 -6.52 -33.07 -67.66
CA ARG A 160 -6.91 -33.85 -68.84
C ARG A 160 -7.79 -33.05 -69.80
N ALA A 161 -8.72 -32.26 -69.28
CA ALA A 161 -9.54 -31.37 -70.10
C ALA A 161 -8.68 -30.34 -70.84
N ILE A 162 -7.70 -29.73 -70.15
CA ILE A 162 -6.74 -28.79 -70.76
C ILE A 162 -5.95 -29.48 -71.87
N ASP A 163 -5.38 -30.65 -71.59
CA ASP A 163 -4.56 -31.42 -72.53
C ASP A 163 -5.38 -31.84 -73.77
N SER A 164 -6.57 -32.41 -73.58
CA SER A 164 -7.47 -32.78 -74.68
C SER A 164 -8.00 -31.60 -75.49
N SER A 165 -8.05 -30.40 -74.88
CA SER A 165 -8.50 -29.19 -75.57
C SER A 165 -7.41 -28.54 -76.43
N SER A 166 -6.15 -28.93 -76.22
CA SER A 166 -5.01 -28.40 -76.97
C SER A 166 -4.88 -28.98 -78.38
N ASP A 167 -5.52 -30.15 -78.63
CA ASP A 167 -5.49 -30.83 -79.94
C ASP A 167 -6.71 -30.52 -80.82
N ASP A 168 -7.77 -29.88 -80.30
CA ASP A 168 -8.97 -29.49 -81.06
C ASP A 168 -9.10 -27.96 -81.17
N PRO A 169 -8.70 -27.35 -82.30
CA PRO A 169 -8.74 -25.89 -82.50
C PRO A 169 -10.17 -25.32 -82.59
N SER A 170 -11.21 -26.16 -82.57
CA SER A 170 -12.62 -25.74 -82.56
C SER A 170 -13.26 -25.80 -81.16
N SER A 171 -12.53 -26.23 -80.13
CA SER A 171 -13.07 -26.36 -78.78
C SER A 171 -13.36 -25.01 -78.11
N PHE A 172 -14.41 -24.97 -77.28
CA PHE A 172 -14.80 -23.79 -76.48
C PHE A 172 -13.65 -23.22 -75.62
N VAL A 173 -12.67 -24.05 -75.28
CA VAL A 173 -11.49 -23.66 -74.49
C VAL A 173 -10.48 -22.89 -75.34
N ALA A 174 -10.26 -23.28 -76.60
CA ALA A 174 -9.41 -22.55 -77.56
C ALA A 174 -10.01 -21.16 -77.88
N ALA A 175 -11.33 -21.08 -78.04
CA ALA A 175 -12.03 -19.81 -78.24
C ALA A 175 -11.92 -18.88 -77.02
N ARG A 176 -11.92 -19.45 -75.80
CA ARG A 176 -11.79 -18.68 -74.55
C ARG A 176 -10.35 -18.26 -74.29
N ASN A 177 -9.36 -19.08 -74.66
CA ASN A 177 -7.95 -18.71 -74.60
C ASN A 177 -7.62 -17.53 -75.54
N ASN A 178 -8.18 -17.49 -76.74
CA ASN A 178 -8.03 -16.34 -77.64
C ASN A 178 -8.66 -15.03 -77.10
N ILE A 179 -9.77 -15.14 -76.35
CA ILE A 179 -10.40 -13.99 -75.67
C ILE A 179 -9.52 -13.52 -74.49
N ILE A 180 -8.97 -14.46 -73.72
CA ILE A 180 -8.06 -14.17 -72.60
C ILE A 180 -6.76 -13.55 -73.12
N GLU A 181 -6.21 -14.01 -74.23
CA GLU A 181 -4.99 -13.46 -74.83
C GLU A 181 -5.20 -12.01 -75.32
N LYS A 182 -6.37 -11.72 -75.91
CA LYS A 182 -6.74 -10.35 -76.31
C LYS A 182 -6.93 -9.42 -75.11
N GLN A 183 -7.54 -9.91 -74.03
CA GLN A 183 -7.70 -9.15 -72.78
C GLN A 183 -6.37 -8.98 -72.03
N ALA A 184 -5.48 -9.97 -72.08
CA ALA A 184 -4.15 -9.89 -71.49
C ALA A 184 -3.27 -8.85 -72.19
N LYS A 185 -3.43 -8.69 -73.51
CA LYS A 185 -2.69 -7.68 -74.29
C LYS A 185 -3.17 -6.25 -74.00
N GLU A 186 -4.48 -6.02 -73.93
CA GLU A 186 -5.03 -4.72 -73.49
C GLU A 186 -4.70 -4.41 -72.00
N LEU A 187 -4.57 -5.44 -71.17
CA LEU A 187 -4.14 -5.29 -69.79
C LEU A 187 -2.64 -4.98 -69.69
N ALA A 188 -1.80 -5.59 -70.53
CA ALA A 188 -0.37 -5.33 -70.59
C ALA A 188 -0.06 -3.88 -70.97
N ASP A 189 -0.75 -3.32 -71.97
CA ASP A 189 -0.57 -1.92 -72.38
C ASP A 189 -0.98 -0.94 -71.27
N LYS A 190 -2.05 -1.25 -70.52
CA LYS A 190 -2.46 -0.47 -69.33
C LYS A 190 -1.53 -0.66 -68.14
N ILE A 191 -0.92 -1.83 -68.00
CA ILE A 191 0.08 -2.12 -66.97
C ILE A 191 1.36 -1.35 -67.27
N ASP A 192 1.79 -1.21 -68.51
CA ASP A 192 2.98 -0.44 -68.87
C ASP A 192 2.79 1.06 -68.61
N GLU A 193 1.61 1.61 -68.90
CA GLU A 193 1.24 2.99 -68.53
C GLU A 193 1.16 3.17 -67.01
N ALA A 194 0.58 2.20 -66.29
CA ALA A 194 0.54 2.20 -64.82
C ALA A 194 1.93 2.01 -64.20
N LEU A 195 2.82 1.23 -64.81
CA LEU A 195 4.20 1.02 -64.34
C LEU A 195 5.04 2.27 -64.55
N ALA A 196 4.80 3.05 -65.62
CA ALA A 196 5.42 4.36 -65.79
C ALA A 196 4.96 5.35 -64.71
N ASP A 197 3.66 5.39 -64.38
CA ASP A 197 3.13 6.23 -63.29
C ASP A 197 3.60 5.74 -61.91
N ILE A 198 3.63 4.43 -61.68
CA ILE A 198 4.17 3.82 -60.46
C ILE A 198 5.65 4.14 -60.32
N ASN A 199 6.47 4.03 -61.37
CA ASN A 199 7.90 4.36 -61.28
C ASN A 199 8.09 5.83 -60.93
N LYS A 200 7.30 6.74 -61.52
CA LYS A 200 7.33 8.16 -61.15
C LYS A 200 6.95 8.37 -59.68
N ARG A 201 5.83 7.80 -59.22
CA ARG A 201 5.42 7.84 -57.80
C ARG A 201 6.42 7.16 -56.87
N THR A 202 7.11 6.12 -57.32
CA THR A 202 8.12 5.40 -56.52
C THR A 202 9.38 6.23 -56.38
N THR A 203 9.78 6.99 -57.40
CA THR A 203 10.87 7.96 -57.29
C THR A 203 10.52 9.16 -56.41
N GLU A 204 9.29 9.66 -56.50
CA GLU A 204 8.77 10.72 -55.61
C GLU A 204 8.66 10.20 -54.16
N HIS A 205 8.19 8.96 -53.96
CA HIS A 205 8.13 8.33 -52.65
C HIS A 205 9.50 7.99 -52.09
N ALA A 206 10.47 7.56 -52.90
CA ALA A 206 11.84 7.34 -52.46
C ALA A 206 12.51 8.64 -52.00
N GLY A 207 12.27 9.75 -52.72
CA GLY A 207 12.69 11.08 -52.28
C GLY A 207 12.02 11.50 -50.97
N SER A 208 10.71 11.27 -50.83
CA SER A 208 9.99 11.55 -49.58
C SER A 208 10.48 10.66 -48.42
N LEU A 209 10.82 9.40 -48.69
CA LEU A 209 11.31 8.46 -47.70
C LEU A 209 12.71 8.84 -47.21
N ASP A 210 13.59 9.31 -48.10
CA ASP A 210 14.90 9.85 -47.70
C ASP A 210 14.73 11.09 -46.80
N THR A 211 13.80 11.99 -47.14
CA THR A 211 13.49 13.14 -46.28
C THR A 211 12.87 12.73 -44.94
N HIS A 212 12.06 11.66 -44.92
CA HIS A 212 11.52 11.09 -43.68
C HIS A 212 12.57 10.40 -42.84
N LEU A 213 13.52 9.68 -43.45
CA LEU A 213 14.62 9.05 -42.75
C LEU A 213 15.59 10.08 -42.18
N ARG A 214 15.90 11.15 -42.91
CA ARG A 214 16.66 12.29 -42.39
C ARG A 214 15.96 12.99 -41.25
N THR A 215 14.67 13.31 -41.39
CA THR A 215 13.92 13.93 -40.29
C THR A 215 13.73 12.98 -39.10
N LEU A 216 13.62 11.66 -39.32
CA LEU A 216 13.59 10.67 -38.24
C LEU A 216 14.95 10.59 -37.55
N SER A 217 16.05 10.61 -38.30
CA SER A 217 17.43 10.64 -37.78
C SER A 217 17.66 11.91 -36.94
N GLU A 218 17.29 13.07 -37.46
CA GLU A 218 17.39 14.34 -36.72
C GLU A 218 16.50 14.31 -35.46
N ARG A 219 15.28 13.77 -35.55
CA ARG A 219 14.39 13.63 -34.38
C ARG A 219 14.93 12.64 -33.36
N THR A 220 15.57 11.54 -33.79
CA THR A 220 16.20 10.59 -32.88
C THR A 220 17.43 11.18 -32.21
N ASP A 221 18.28 11.90 -32.94
CA ASP A 221 19.41 12.65 -32.35
C ASP A 221 18.94 13.73 -31.37
N THR A 222 17.86 14.45 -31.71
CA THR A 222 17.28 15.47 -30.83
C THR A 222 16.66 14.82 -29.59
N ALA A 223 16.00 13.67 -29.74
CA ALA A 223 15.47 12.89 -28.63
C ALA A 223 16.60 12.33 -27.74
N LEU A 224 17.71 11.88 -28.33
CA LEU A 224 18.90 11.40 -27.62
C LEU A 224 19.54 12.53 -26.81
N LYS A 225 19.73 13.72 -27.41
CA LYS A 225 20.19 14.90 -26.68
C LYS A 225 19.22 15.32 -25.58
N SER A 226 17.91 15.26 -25.84
CA SER A 226 16.92 15.61 -24.83
C SER A 226 16.87 14.61 -23.67
N THR A 227 17.17 13.34 -23.92
CA THR A 227 17.24 12.31 -22.88
C THR A 227 18.54 12.41 -22.09
N GLU A 228 19.66 12.73 -22.75
CA GLU A 228 20.92 13.07 -22.08
C GLU A 228 20.76 14.30 -21.17
N ASP A 229 20.15 15.37 -21.68
CA ASP A 229 19.79 16.56 -20.89
C ASP A 229 18.84 16.23 -19.73
N ALA A 230 17.88 15.33 -19.95
CA ALA A 230 16.95 14.90 -18.90
C ALA A 230 17.65 14.07 -17.82
N ILE A 231 18.62 13.22 -18.19
CA ILE A 231 19.45 12.46 -17.25
C ILE A 231 20.32 13.41 -16.43
N VAL A 232 20.96 14.40 -17.05
CA VAL A 232 21.74 15.42 -16.35
C VAL A 232 20.87 16.23 -15.38
N ARG A 233 19.66 16.61 -15.80
CA ARG A 233 18.70 17.29 -14.92
C ARG A 233 18.22 16.39 -13.78
N ALA A 234 17.94 15.11 -14.04
CA ALA A 234 17.55 14.14 -13.02
C ALA A 234 18.63 13.96 -11.96
N ALA A 235 19.91 13.85 -12.37
CA ALA A 235 21.03 13.80 -11.44
C ALA A 235 21.16 15.09 -10.61
N SER A 236 20.91 16.25 -11.21
CA SER A 236 20.89 17.52 -10.48
C SER A 236 19.74 17.59 -9.46
N PHE A 237 18.56 17.06 -9.81
CA PHE A 237 17.41 16.97 -8.90
C PHE A 237 17.70 16.02 -7.74
N GLU A 238 18.34 14.87 -7.98
CA GLU A 238 18.73 13.94 -6.92
C GLU A 238 19.70 14.61 -5.92
N SER A 239 20.65 15.41 -6.42
CA SER A 239 21.53 16.20 -5.55
C SER A 239 20.78 17.27 -4.73
N GLN A 240 19.77 17.92 -5.33
CA GLN A 240 18.93 18.91 -4.65
C GLN A 240 18.03 18.25 -3.61
N ILE A 241 17.49 17.06 -3.89
CA ILE A 241 16.71 16.27 -2.93
C ILE A 241 17.58 15.91 -1.73
N LEU A 242 18.80 15.44 -1.96
CA LEU A 242 19.74 15.13 -0.86
C LEU A 242 20.08 16.37 -0.01
N ASP A 243 20.27 17.53 -0.63
CA ASP A 243 20.52 18.79 0.09
C ASP A 243 19.28 19.26 0.87
N LEU A 244 18.08 19.12 0.29
CA LEU A 244 16.82 19.41 0.95
C LEU A 244 16.56 18.48 2.13
N THR A 245 16.82 17.18 2.00
CA THR A 245 16.71 16.22 3.10
C THR A 245 17.67 16.58 4.23
N LYS A 246 18.93 16.92 3.93
CA LYS A 246 19.88 17.39 4.95
C LYS A 246 19.43 18.68 5.64
N LYS A 247 18.82 19.61 4.90
CA LYS A 247 18.25 20.84 5.47
C LYS A 247 17.01 20.55 6.31
N ALA A 248 16.17 19.60 5.90
CA ALA A 248 15.00 19.15 6.66
C ALA A 248 15.44 18.50 7.98
N ASP A 249 16.39 17.56 7.93
CA ASP A 249 16.96 16.93 9.14
C ASP A 249 17.60 17.97 10.08
N GLY A 250 18.30 18.97 9.51
CA GLY A 250 18.86 20.08 10.28
C GLY A 250 17.80 21.01 10.89
N LEU A 251 16.68 21.21 10.19
CA LEU A 251 15.53 21.98 10.68
C LEU A 251 14.82 21.23 11.81
N ASP A 252 14.60 19.93 11.66
CA ASP A 252 13.98 19.08 12.69
C ASP A 252 14.83 19.08 13.96
N ALA A 253 16.15 18.87 13.83
CA ALA A 253 17.07 18.96 14.97
C ALA A 253 17.06 20.36 15.63
N ALA A 254 16.94 21.43 14.84
CA ALA A 254 16.85 22.79 15.37
C ALA A 254 15.49 23.09 16.04
N ILE A 255 14.40 22.50 15.52
CA ILE A 255 13.07 22.59 16.12
C ILE A 255 13.05 21.83 17.44
N ASP A 256 13.59 20.62 17.49
CA ASP A 256 13.68 19.83 18.72
C ASP A 256 14.52 20.55 19.78
N ALA A 257 15.68 21.09 19.40
CA ALA A 257 16.51 21.87 20.31
C ALA A 257 15.80 23.12 20.85
N LYS A 258 15.05 23.85 20.00
CA LYS A 258 14.25 25.01 20.42
C LYS A 258 13.06 24.62 21.29
N THR A 259 12.44 23.47 21.01
CA THR A 259 11.30 22.98 21.78
C THR A 259 11.75 22.55 23.17
N ALA A 260 12.88 21.84 23.27
CA ALA A 260 13.50 21.50 24.56
C ALA A 260 13.90 22.75 25.37
N ASP A 261 14.54 23.74 24.75
CA ASP A 261 14.88 25.01 25.41
C ASP A 261 13.62 25.80 25.83
N ALA A 262 12.54 25.74 25.05
CA ALA A 262 11.26 26.34 25.42
C ALA A 262 10.61 25.62 26.61
N ASP A 263 10.61 24.29 26.63
CA ASP A 263 10.08 23.49 27.74
C ASP A 263 10.88 23.71 29.03
N ASP A 264 12.20 23.82 28.95
CA ASP A 264 13.07 24.18 30.09
C ASP A 264 12.76 25.59 30.61
N LYS A 265 12.52 26.56 29.72
CA LYS A 265 12.13 27.92 30.11
C LYS A 265 10.73 27.97 30.71
N ILE A 266 9.76 27.24 30.14
CA ILE A 266 8.38 27.18 30.64
C ILE A 266 8.34 26.49 32.01
N SER A 267 9.00 25.35 32.15
CA SER A 267 9.08 24.64 33.43
C SER A 267 9.81 25.47 34.49
N GLY A 268 10.89 26.17 34.12
CA GLY A 268 11.58 27.13 34.98
C GLY A 268 10.69 28.32 35.40
N PHE A 269 9.91 28.86 34.47
CA PHE A 269 8.93 29.92 34.76
C PHE A 269 7.81 29.43 35.68
N LEU A 270 7.24 28.25 35.42
CA LEU A 270 6.19 27.66 36.25
C LEU A 270 6.70 27.35 37.67
N ALA A 271 7.91 26.81 37.80
CA ALA A 271 8.54 26.59 39.11
C ALA A 271 8.73 27.90 39.88
N SER A 272 9.19 28.95 39.18
CA SER A 272 9.38 30.29 39.76
C SER A 272 8.05 30.94 40.16
N ALA A 273 7.01 30.81 39.34
CA ALA A 273 5.67 31.32 39.61
C ALA A 273 5.02 30.59 40.78
N LYS A 274 5.14 29.25 40.85
CA LYS A 274 4.65 28.44 41.97
C LYS A 274 5.35 28.82 43.27
N ALA A 275 6.67 29.02 43.23
CA ALA A 275 7.44 29.50 44.37
C ALA A 275 6.92 30.88 44.83
N ARG A 276 6.77 31.85 43.91
CA ARG A 276 6.20 33.18 44.22
C ARG A 276 4.84 33.10 44.89
N SER A 277 3.92 32.28 44.36
CA SER A 277 2.59 32.08 44.96
C SER A 277 2.66 31.54 46.38
N THR A 278 3.53 30.55 46.64
CA THR A 278 3.71 30.03 48.00
C THR A 278 4.24 31.10 48.97
N TYR A 279 5.16 31.95 48.53
CA TYR A 279 5.69 33.04 49.35
C TYR A 279 4.63 34.11 49.66
N GLU A 280 3.82 34.49 48.67
CA GLU A 280 2.72 35.44 48.88
C GLU A 280 1.72 34.92 49.92
N ASN A 281 1.38 33.63 49.87
CA ASN A 281 0.49 33.01 50.86
C ASN A 281 1.08 33.07 52.28
N LEU A 282 2.38 32.80 52.44
CA LEU A 282 3.06 32.92 53.74
C LEU A 282 3.04 34.37 54.24
N LYS A 283 3.33 35.35 53.37
CA LYS A 283 3.28 36.77 53.73
C LYS A 283 1.87 37.20 54.15
N ILE A 284 0.86 36.82 53.36
CA ILE A 284 -0.55 37.11 53.67
C ILE A 284 -0.94 36.55 55.04
N HIS A 285 -0.50 35.34 55.38
CA HIS A 285 -0.78 34.75 56.69
C HIS A 285 -0.25 35.60 57.85
N TRP A 286 1.02 36.03 57.79
CA TRP A 286 1.62 36.86 58.84
C TRP A 286 1.04 38.28 58.90
N VAL A 287 0.75 38.90 57.76
CA VAL A 287 0.09 40.21 57.69
C VAL A 287 -1.32 40.13 58.27
N ASN A 288 -2.08 39.07 57.95
CA ASN A 288 -3.40 38.86 58.54
C ASN A 288 -3.31 38.64 60.05
N ARG A 289 -2.32 37.85 60.52
CA ARG A 289 -2.07 37.64 61.95
C ARG A 289 -1.79 38.95 62.68
N SER A 290 -0.96 39.82 62.11
CA SER A 290 -0.68 41.17 62.61
C SER A 290 -1.97 42.01 62.69
N ARG A 291 -2.80 41.99 61.63
CA ARG A 291 -4.07 42.72 61.60
C ARG A 291 -5.04 42.23 62.67
N THR A 292 -5.16 40.93 62.87
CA THR A 292 -5.99 40.34 63.93
C THR A 292 -5.48 40.75 65.31
N ALA A 293 -4.16 40.66 65.55
CA ALA A 293 -3.55 41.09 66.82
C ALA A 293 -3.78 42.59 67.07
N ARG A 294 -3.66 43.42 66.03
CA ARG A 294 -3.95 44.86 66.09
C ARG A 294 -5.41 45.15 66.43
N SER A 295 -6.36 44.43 65.82
CA SER A 295 -7.78 44.59 66.17
C SER A 295 -8.07 44.17 67.61
N ALA A 296 -7.46 43.09 68.09
CA ALA A 296 -7.60 42.64 69.48
C ALA A 296 -6.99 43.66 70.46
N MET A 297 -5.84 44.25 70.09
CA MET A 297 -5.20 45.33 70.85
C MET A 297 -6.13 46.55 70.96
N PHE A 298 -6.70 47.03 69.85
CA PHE A 298 -7.65 48.15 69.88
C PHE A 298 -8.91 47.84 70.69
N ALA A 299 -9.49 46.65 70.52
CA ALA A 299 -10.65 46.22 71.31
C ALA A 299 -10.32 46.23 72.81
N SER A 300 -9.13 45.75 73.20
CA SER A 300 -8.69 45.77 74.60
C SER A 300 -8.41 47.18 75.12
N TRP A 301 -7.92 48.12 74.29
CA TRP A 301 -7.78 49.53 74.66
C TRP A 301 -9.11 50.21 74.90
N ILE A 302 -10.10 49.97 74.02
CA ILE A 302 -11.46 50.47 74.21
C ILE A 302 -12.05 49.92 75.51
N PHE A 303 -11.90 48.61 75.74
CA PHE A 303 -12.36 47.97 76.97
C PHE A 303 -11.66 48.52 78.22
N LEU A 304 -10.35 48.73 78.16
CA LEU A 304 -9.58 49.33 79.25
C LEU A 304 -9.99 50.78 79.50
N GLY A 305 -10.23 51.56 78.44
CA GLY A 305 -10.74 52.93 78.54
C GLY A 305 -12.13 52.99 79.17
N ILE A 306 -13.01 52.04 78.83
CA ILE A 306 -14.31 51.88 79.49
C ILE A 306 -14.10 51.59 80.98
N LEU A 307 -13.23 50.63 81.32
CA LEU A 307 -12.96 50.27 82.72
C LEU A 307 -12.40 51.46 83.50
N LEU A 308 -11.38 52.16 82.99
CA LEU A 308 -10.63 53.19 83.72
C LEU A 308 -11.26 54.58 83.70
N ILE A 309 -12.03 54.91 82.66
CA ILE A 309 -12.59 56.25 82.49
C ILE A 309 -14.11 56.20 82.61
N LEU A 310 -14.78 55.37 81.80
CA LEU A 310 -16.24 55.39 81.72
C LEU A 310 -16.89 54.94 83.03
N ILE A 311 -16.41 53.84 83.63
CA ILE A 311 -16.98 53.32 84.88
C ILE A 311 -16.78 54.29 86.05
N PRO A 312 -15.59 54.85 86.32
CA PRO A 312 -15.42 55.84 87.39
C PRO A 312 -16.23 57.11 87.15
N CYS A 313 -16.29 57.62 85.91
CA CYS A 313 -17.13 58.78 85.58
C CYS A 313 -18.61 58.48 85.81
N PHE A 314 -19.09 57.32 85.37
CA PHE A 314 -20.45 56.87 85.62
C PHE A 314 -20.72 56.70 87.12
N ALA A 315 -19.75 56.20 87.89
CA ALA A 315 -19.87 56.05 89.33
C ALA A 315 -19.94 57.40 90.08
N VAL A 316 -19.23 58.42 89.59
CA VAL A 316 -19.33 59.79 90.12
C VAL A 316 -20.68 60.41 89.75
N TYR A 317 -21.17 60.17 88.53
CA TYR A 317 -22.48 60.67 88.08
C TYR A 317 -23.64 60.03 88.86
N GLU A 318 -23.63 58.71 89.05
CA GLU A 318 -24.64 57.94 89.81
C GLU A 318 -24.26 57.73 91.29
N ASN A 319 -23.54 58.68 91.89
CA ASN A 319 -23.03 58.53 93.25
C ASN A 319 -24.16 58.24 94.26
N GLU A 320 -25.32 58.89 94.13
CA GLU A 320 -26.48 58.64 95.00
C GLU A 320 -26.97 57.19 94.93
N SER A 321 -27.13 56.66 93.72
CA SER A 321 -27.55 55.28 93.47
C SER A 321 -26.54 54.27 94.04
N ILE A 322 -25.24 54.55 93.89
CA ILE A 322 -24.16 53.69 94.40
C ILE A 322 -24.09 53.74 95.93
N VAL A 323 -24.17 54.92 96.53
CA VAL A 323 -24.21 55.07 97.99
C VAL A 323 -25.45 54.38 98.56
N ALA A 324 -26.61 54.50 97.90
CA ALA A 324 -27.83 53.78 98.26
C ALA A 324 -27.66 52.25 98.16
N LEU A 325 -26.99 51.76 97.11
CA LEU A 325 -26.69 50.33 96.97
C LEU A 325 -25.73 49.84 98.07
N ILE A 326 -24.65 50.58 98.32
CA ILE A 326 -23.66 50.25 99.37
C ILE A 326 -24.33 50.28 100.74
N THR A 327 -25.18 51.26 101.04
CA THR A 327 -25.94 51.30 102.30
C THR A 327 -26.95 50.16 102.39
N ARG A 328 -27.63 49.78 101.29
CA ARG A 328 -28.52 48.59 101.28
C ARG A 328 -27.74 47.31 101.55
N ILE A 329 -26.59 47.10 100.89
CA ILE A 329 -25.73 45.93 101.11
C ILE A 329 -25.17 45.95 102.54
N ALA A 330 -24.72 47.10 103.03
CA ALA A 330 -24.22 47.26 104.40
C ALA A 330 -25.33 46.99 105.42
N ASN A 331 -26.55 47.47 105.20
CA ASN A 331 -27.70 47.22 106.06
C ASN A 331 -28.18 45.76 106.00
N ALA A 332 -28.12 45.12 104.83
CA ALA A 332 -28.40 43.68 104.70
C ALA A 332 -27.31 42.83 105.37
N ALA A 333 -26.06 43.28 105.34
CA ALA A 333 -24.94 42.67 106.05
C ALA A 333 -24.92 43.01 107.55
N ASN A 334 -25.72 43.99 107.99
CA ASN A 334 -25.95 44.28 109.41
C ASN A 334 -26.85 43.20 109.98
N ILE A 335 -26.24 42.04 110.25
CA ILE A 335 -26.78 41.08 111.22
C ILE A 335 -27.04 41.90 112.49
N THR A 336 -28.31 42.02 112.88
CA THR A 336 -28.70 42.64 114.15
C THR A 336 -28.08 41.84 115.28
N LEU A 337 -26.91 42.29 115.71
CA LEU A 337 -26.22 41.75 116.86
C LEU A 337 -27.07 42.07 118.10
N PRO A 338 -27.33 41.11 119.01
CA PRO A 338 -27.98 41.37 120.28
C PRO A 338 -27.26 42.50 121.02
N THR A 339 -27.98 43.28 121.82
CA THR A 339 -27.44 44.44 122.56
C THR A 339 -26.29 44.08 123.52
N ASP A 340 -26.12 42.78 123.83
CA ASP A 340 -25.01 42.20 124.62
C ASP A 340 -23.95 41.48 123.75
N ALA A 341 -23.79 41.86 122.48
CA ALA A 341 -22.80 41.25 121.62
C ALA A 341 -21.37 41.58 122.12
N GLY A 342 -20.66 40.54 122.55
CA GLY A 342 -19.28 40.67 123.03
C GLY A 342 -18.33 41.28 121.98
N PRO A 343 -17.18 41.85 122.39
CA PRO A 343 -16.23 42.54 121.51
C PRO A 343 -15.83 41.78 120.24
N ILE A 344 -15.80 40.44 120.33
CA ILE A 344 -15.47 39.53 119.22
C ILE A 344 -16.51 39.63 118.10
N ALA A 345 -17.81 39.70 118.42
CA ALA A 345 -18.86 39.79 117.42
C ALA A 345 -18.84 41.14 116.68
N LEU A 346 -18.47 42.21 117.38
CA LEU A 346 -18.29 43.54 116.79
C LEU A 346 -17.11 43.56 115.79
N THR A 347 -16.00 42.90 116.12
CA THR A 347 -14.86 42.76 115.19
C THR A 347 -15.24 41.96 113.95
N ILE A 348 -15.93 40.83 114.10
CA ILE A 348 -16.35 39.99 112.96
C ILE A 348 -17.29 40.76 112.02
N ALA A 349 -18.25 41.52 112.57
CA ALA A 349 -19.14 42.35 111.77
C ALA A 349 -18.39 43.45 111.00
N THR A 350 -17.37 44.05 111.61
CA THR A 350 -16.55 45.09 110.96
C THR A 350 -15.68 44.50 109.85
N PHE A 351 -15.07 43.34 110.08
CA PHE A 351 -14.30 42.62 109.05
C PHE A 351 -15.19 42.17 107.88
N SER A 352 -16.39 41.66 108.15
CA SER A 352 -17.35 41.27 107.11
C SER A 352 -17.71 42.44 106.19
N ARG A 353 -18.00 43.62 106.75
CA ARG A 353 -18.27 44.84 105.96
C ARG A 353 -17.07 45.27 105.12
N LEU A 354 -15.85 45.19 105.68
CA LEU A 354 -14.63 45.52 104.94
C LEU A 354 -14.40 44.55 103.76
N ILE A 355 -14.63 43.25 103.98
CA ILE A 355 -14.50 42.21 102.95
C ILE A 355 -15.47 42.46 101.78
N ILE A 356 -16.71 42.86 102.08
CA ILE A 356 -17.74 43.16 101.05
C ILE A 356 -17.30 44.28 100.10
N VAL A 357 -16.57 45.29 100.59
CA VAL A 357 -16.08 46.40 99.75
C VAL A 357 -14.74 46.07 99.07
N THR A 358 -13.84 45.39 99.79
CA THR A 358 -12.49 45.09 99.29
C THR A 358 -12.47 44.01 98.22
N ILE A 359 -13.33 42.98 98.29
CA ILE A 359 -13.38 41.92 97.27
C ILE A 359 -13.71 42.48 95.87
N PRO A 360 -14.79 43.25 95.66
CA PRO A 360 -15.09 43.82 94.35
C PRO A 360 -13.97 44.73 93.81
N LEU A 361 -13.33 45.53 94.68
CA LEU A 361 -12.19 46.35 94.30
C LEU A 361 -10.99 45.50 93.88
N ALA A 362 -10.65 44.47 94.65
CA ALA A 362 -9.56 43.55 94.32
C ALA A 362 -9.83 42.82 93.00
N LEU A 363 -11.06 42.34 92.77
CA LEU A 363 -11.48 41.72 91.51
C LEU A 363 -11.40 42.71 90.34
N TYR A 364 -11.79 43.97 90.55
CA TYR A 364 -11.71 45.02 89.55
C TYR A 364 -10.25 45.36 89.17
N PHE A 365 -9.36 45.52 90.15
CA PHE A 365 -7.92 45.69 89.88
C PHE A 365 -7.31 44.46 89.19
N TRP A 366 -7.73 43.26 89.60
CA TRP A 366 -7.30 42.02 88.97
C TRP A 366 -7.76 41.93 87.52
N LEU A 367 -8.99 42.33 87.23
CA LEU A 367 -9.52 42.42 85.86
C LEU A 367 -8.72 43.41 85.02
N ILE A 368 -8.42 44.61 85.52
CA ILE A 368 -7.56 45.58 84.84
C ILE A 368 -6.20 44.96 84.53
N ARG A 369 -5.59 44.29 85.52
CA ARG A 369 -4.29 43.61 85.34
C ARG A 369 -4.35 42.56 84.23
N LEU A 370 -5.42 41.77 84.13
CA LEU A 370 -5.60 40.79 83.06
C LEU A 370 -5.74 41.47 81.68
N VAL A 371 -6.51 42.54 81.59
CA VAL A 371 -6.70 43.30 80.35
C VAL A 371 -5.39 43.93 79.89
N VAL A 372 -4.61 44.53 80.80
CA VAL A 372 -3.29 45.09 80.49
C VAL A 372 -2.33 44.00 80.01
N ARG A 373 -2.30 42.83 80.67
CA ARG A 373 -1.47 41.70 80.23
C ARG A 373 -1.89 41.20 78.85
N PHE A 374 -3.19 41.10 78.58
CA PHE A 374 -3.71 40.75 77.26
C PHE A 374 -3.33 41.77 76.19
N ASN A 375 -3.38 43.06 76.52
CA ASN A 375 -2.99 44.15 75.63
C ASN A 375 -1.51 44.05 75.26
N MET A 376 -0.63 43.89 76.25
CA MET A 376 0.81 43.70 76.03
C MET A 376 1.09 42.48 75.15
N ARG A 377 0.43 41.34 75.41
CA ARG A 377 0.55 40.15 74.56
C ARG A 377 0.10 40.38 73.12
N SER A 378 -0.98 41.15 72.93
CA SER A 378 -1.49 41.48 71.60
C SER A 378 -0.55 42.42 70.84
N MET A 379 0.05 43.37 71.53
CA MET A 379 1.08 44.26 70.98
C MET A 379 2.33 43.48 70.55
N LEU A 380 2.82 42.58 71.42
CA LEU A 380 3.94 41.69 71.11
C LEU A 380 3.63 40.79 69.90
N LEU A 381 2.46 40.15 69.86
CA LEU A 381 2.05 39.31 68.72
C LEU A 381 1.97 40.09 67.40
N MET A 382 1.55 41.36 67.46
CA MET A 382 1.53 42.24 66.30
C MET A 382 2.94 42.55 65.80
N ASP A 383 3.86 42.86 66.71
CA ASP A 383 5.25 43.18 66.36
C ASP A 383 5.99 41.96 65.78
N ASP A 384 5.89 40.79 66.44
CA ASP A 384 6.44 39.53 65.93
C ASP A 384 5.94 39.22 64.51
N ALA A 385 4.64 39.36 64.26
CA ALA A 385 4.07 39.12 62.95
C ALA A 385 4.60 40.09 61.88
N ASN A 386 4.80 41.37 62.22
CA ASN A 386 5.38 42.37 61.32
C ASN A 386 6.87 42.10 61.03
N VAL A 387 7.63 41.74 62.05
CA VAL A 387 9.04 41.36 61.93
C VAL A 387 9.17 40.14 61.02
N ARG A 388 8.39 39.08 61.25
CA ARG A 388 8.39 37.88 60.40
C ARG A 388 7.95 38.15 58.97
N ALA A 389 6.94 39.00 58.76
CA ALA A 389 6.52 39.41 57.42
C ALA A 389 7.65 40.15 56.67
N THR A 390 8.40 41.01 57.38
CA THR A 390 9.52 41.77 56.82
C THR A 390 10.73 40.87 56.50
N ILE A 391 11.04 39.91 57.38
CA ILE A 391 12.10 38.91 57.15
C ILE A 391 11.76 38.04 55.92
N ILE A 392 10.51 37.59 55.80
CA ILE A 392 10.04 36.82 54.63
C ILE A 392 10.13 37.64 53.34
N GLU A 393 9.76 38.92 53.38
CA GLU A 393 9.88 39.80 52.22
C GLU A 393 11.34 40.04 51.81
N THR A 394 12.23 40.23 52.79
CA THR A 394 13.66 40.39 52.56
C THR A 394 14.27 39.13 51.95
N TYR A 395 13.93 37.96 52.50
CA TYR A 395 14.31 36.66 51.96
C TYR A 395 13.88 36.50 50.50
N TYR A 396 12.63 36.89 50.19
CA TYR A 396 12.10 36.80 48.84
C TYR A 396 12.83 37.73 47.86
N LYS A 397 13.04 39.00 48.23
CA LYS A 397 13.79 39.97 47.40
C LYS A 397 15.23 39.49 47.12
N MET A 398 15.89 38.91 48.12
CA MET A 398 17.23 38.34 47.96
C MET A 398 17.28 37.12 47.02
N ILE A 399 16.21 36.34 46.94
CA ILE A 399 16.08 35.25 45.95
C ILE A 399 15.79 35.81 44.57
N GLU A 400 14.86 36.76 44.45
CA GLU A 400 14.43 37.36 43.18
C GLU A 400 15.59 38.09 42.49
N GLU A 401 16.37 38.89 43.23
CA GLU A 401 17.52 39.63 42.70
C GLU A 401 18.78 38.76 42.55
N ARG A 402 18.74 37.49 42.99
CA ARG A 402 19.90 36.60 43.12
C ARG A 402 21.10 37.26 43.83
N ALA A 403 20.85 38.26 44.66
CA ALA A 403 21.87 39.11 45.28
C ALA A 403 22.58 38.44 46.46
N ALA A 404 22.08 37.29 46.93
CA ALA A 404 22.53 36.64 48.16
C ALA A 404 23.00 35.21 47.94
N THR A 405 24.09 34.84 48.61
CA THR A 405 24.64 33.47 48.57
C THR A 405 23.73 32.49 49.31
N ILE A 406 24.02 31.19 49.18
CA ILE A 406 23.22 30.14 49.84
C ILE A 406 23.35 30.26 51.37
N GLU A 407 24.51 30.69 51.85
CA GLU A 407 24.81 30.92 53.27
C GLU A 407 23.95 32.06 53.84
N ASP A 408 23.83 33.18 53.12
CA ASP A 408 23.02 34.33 53.54
C ASP A 408 21.53 33.95 53.68
N ARG A 409 21.03 33.11 52.76
CA ARG A 409 19.66 32.59 52.80
C ARG A 409 19.42 31.71 54.03
N ALA A 410 20.40 30.87 54.38
CA ALA A 410 20.34 30.03 55.57
C ALA A 410 20.33 30.87 56.86
N LEU A 411 21.09 31.97 56.90
CA LEU A 411 21.10 32.90 58.03
C LEU A 411 19.73 33.57 58.23
N ILE A 412 19.06 33.98 57.15
CA ILE A 412 17.73 34.59 57.22
C ILE A 412 16.66 33.60 57.65
N LEU A 413 16.69 32.37 57.14
CA LEU A 413 15.78 31.31 57.61
C LEU A 413 16.00 31.02 59.10
N THR A 414 17.26 31.02 59.55
CA THR A 414 17.58 30.89 60.97
C THR A 414 17.03 32.08 61.77
N ALA A 415 17.10 33.30 61.24
CA ALA A 415 16.52 34.48 61.86
C ALA A 415 14.99 34.41 61.95
N LEU A 416 14.31 33.84 60.96
CA LEU A 416 12.85 33.66 60.95
C LEU A 416 12.36 32.70 62.05
N CYS A 417 13.20 31.76 62.46
CA CYS A 417 12.90 30.79 63.53
C CYS A 417 13.26 31.30 64.93
N ARG A 418 14.00 32.40 65.07
CA ARG A 418 14.38 32.95 66.36
C ARG A 418 13.23 33.77 66.97
N PRO A 419 13.10 33.79 68.32
CA PRO A 419 12.22 34.74 68.98
C PRO A 419 12.64 36.18 68.62
N PRO A 420 11.70 37.08 68.30
CA PRO A 420 12.04 38.48 68.07
C PRO A 420 12.65 39.11 69.33
N PRO A 421 13.58 40.07 69.17
CA PRO A 421 14.20 40.76 70.29
C PRO A 421 13.13 41.44 71.16
N GLY A 422 13.25 41.33 72.49
CA GLY A 422 12.25 41.86 73.43
C GLY A 422 11.12 40.89 73.77
N HIS A 423 10.96 39.80 73.01
CA HIS A 423 10.17 38.65 73.44
C HIS A 423 11.07 37.69 74.22
N GLY A 424 11.49 38.11 75.41
CA GLY A 424 12.09 37.19 76.36
C GLY A 424 11.18 35.97 76.53
N GLY A 425 11.77 34.80 76.75
CA GLY A 425 11.00 33.61 77.05
C GLY A 425 10.04 33.95 78.17
N ASP A 426 8.73 33.89 77.91
CA ASP A 426 7.68 34.04 78.92
C ASP A 426 7.71 32.83 79.89
N SER A 427 8.81 32.06 79.93
CA SER A 427 9.22 31.37 81.14
C SER A 427 9.59 32.43 82.16
N VAL A 428 8.56 32.89 82.85
CA VAL A 428 8.69 33.00 84.30
C VAL A 428 9.32 31.68 84.72
N ASP A 429 10.63 31.65 84.94
CA ASP A 429 11.25 30.48 85.55
C ASP A 429 10.40 30.19 86.79
N PRO A 430 9.82 28.98 86.90
CA PRO A 430 8.98 28.65 88.04
C PRO A 430 9.78 29.04 89.27
N PRO A 431 9.22 29.82 90.21
CA PRO A 431 9.97 30.40 91.31
C PRO A 431 10.79 29.27 91.92
N ASN A 432 12.10 29.36 91.76
CA ASN A 432 12.99 28.28 92.13
C ASN A 432 12.80 28.15 93.64
N PHE A 433 12.22 27.03 94.12
CA PHE A 433 11.88 26.88 95.54
C PHE A 433 13.11 27.06 96.43
N THR A 434 14.31 26.87 95.88
CA THR A 434 15.60 27.20 96.47
C THR A 434 15.79 28.68 96.79
N GLU A 435 15.36 29.63 95.94
CA GLU A 435 15.44 31.07 96.24
C GLU A 435 14.45 31.50 97.34
N LEU A 436 13.28 30.88 97.39
CA LEU A 436 12.30 31.11 98.47
C LEU A 436 12.80 30.54 99.81
N VAL A 437 13.51 29.42 99.79
CA VAL A 437 14.12 28.80 100.97
C VAL A 437 15.34 29.59 101.44
N ASP A 438 16.23 30.02 100.55
CA ASP A 438 17.39 30.85 100.92
C ASP A 438 16.96 32.20 101.52
N LYS A 439 15.90 32.82 100.97
CA LYS A 439 15.35 34.08 101.48
C LYS A 439 14.56 33.90 102.79
N ALA A 440 13.96 32.74 103.02
CA ALA A 440 13.30 32.41 104.28
C ALA A 440 14.30 31.97 105.38
N MET A 441 15.47 31.44 104.99
CA MET A 441 16.55 31.04 105.90
C MET A 441 17.51 32.17 106.29
N GLY A 442 17.28 33.40 105.81
CA GLY A 442 17.95 34.59 106.32
C GLY A 442 19.45 34.63 106.05
N LYS A 443 19.85 34.47 104.79
CA LYS A 443 21.16 34.92 104.30
C LYS A 443 21.01 36.05 103.30
#